data_AF-A0A0G1V661-F1
#
_entry.id   AF-A0A0G1V661-F1
#
_cell.length_a   1.000
_cell.length_b   1.000
_cell.length_c   1.000
_cell.angle_alpha   90.00
_cell.angle_beta   90.00
_cell.angle_gamma   90.00
#
_symmetry.space_group_name_H-M   'P 1'
#
loop_
_entity.id
_entity.type
_entity.pdbx_description
1 polymer ?
#
loop_
_entity_poly.entity_id
_entity_poly.type
_entity_poly.pdbx_seq_one_letter_code
_entity_poly.pdbx_strand_id
1 'polypeptide(L)'
;MTVIKRVDPMSLAKIQGLIGVALGLITGLFAGLFGTMMGSLGGYGAGGFGAMMYGGVAAIFFMPVLYGIFGFIAGLVGGWVYNVVAKWVGGVEVDLEQK
;
A
#
# COMPACT_ATOMS: atom_id res chain seq x y z
N MET A 1 -27.75 -7.35 6.93
CA MET A 1 -26.39 -7.62 7.44
C MET A 1 -26.01 -9.06 7.11
N THR A 2 -24.96 -9.23 6.31
CA THR A 2 -24.41 -10.54 5.92
C THR A 2 -23.05 -10.73 6.60
N VAL A 3 -22.74 -11.93 7.08
CA VAL A 3 -21.44 -12.20 7.74
C VAL A 3 -20.48 -12.87 6.76
N ILE A 4 -19.33 -12.21 6.51
CA ILE A 4 -18.22 -12.81 5.76
C ILE A 4 -17.38 -13.62 6.73
N LYS A 5 -17.29 -14.93 6.52
CA LYS A 5 -16.45 -15.85 7.33
C LYS A 5 -15.13 -16.22 6.66
N ARG A 6 -15.03 -15.96 5.37
CA ARG A 6 -13.86 -16.28 4.56
C ARG A 6 -13.73 -15.27 3.43
N VAL A 7 -12.53 -14.79 3.21
CA VAL A 7 -12.17 -13.98 2.06
C VAL A 7 -11.08 -14.68 1.27
N ASP A 8 -11.13 -14.60 -0.05
CA ASP A 8 -10.03 -15.05 -0.90
C ASP A 8 -8.81 -14.11 -0.71
N PRO A 9 -7.68 -14.60 -0.19
CA PRO A 9 -6.50 -13.76 0.03
C PRO A 9 -5.96 -13.14 -1.26
N MET A 10 -6.11 -13.82 -2.40
CA MET A 10 -5.66 -13.31 -3.69
C MET A 10 -6.50 -12.11 -4.15
N SER A 11 -7.82 -12.18 -3.99
CA SER A 11 -8.71 -11.04 -4.25
C SER A 11 -8.35 -9.82 -3.37
N LEU A 12 -8.15 -10.03 -2.07
CA LEU A 12 -7.71 -8.96 -1.16
C LEU A 12 -6.34 -8.39 -1.52
N ALA A 13 -5.38 -9.24 -1.87
CA ALA A 13 -4.05 -8.83 -2.27
C ALA A 13 -4.09 -7.90 -3.48
N LYS A 14 -4.91 -8.18 -4.49
CA LYS A 14 -5.05 -7.32 -5.67
C LYS A 14 -5.62 -5.95 -5.31
N ILE A 15 -6.69 -5.92 -4.52
CA ILE A 15 -7.32 -4.66 -4.08
C ILE A 15 -6.32 -3.84 -3.26
N GLN A 16 -5.70 -4.45 -2.26
CA GLN A 16 -4.76 -3.76 -1.38
C GLN A 16 -3.47 -3.35 -2.09
N GLY A 17 -3.02 -4.13 -3.07
CA GLY A 17 -1.92 -3.77 -3.95
C GLY A 17 -2.26 -2.55 -4.80
N LEU A 18 -3.46 -2.48 -5.41
CA LEU A 18 -3.89 -1.32 -6.18
C LEU A 18 -4.07 -0.07 -5.32
N ILE A 19 -4.64 -0.22 -4.12
CA ILE A 19 -4.70 0.86 -3.12
C ILE A 19 -3.28 1.31 -2.77
N GLY A 20 -2.36 0.36 -2.56
CA GLY A 20 -0.94 0.61 -2.33
C GLY A 20 -0.30 1.40 -3.47
N VAL A 21 -0.53 1.04 -4.74
CA VAL A 21 -0.04 1.78 -5.91
C VAL A 21 -0.56 3.22 -5.91
N ALA A 22 -1.87 3.42 -5.67
CA ALA A 22 -2.47 4.75 -5.63
C ALA A 22 -1.87 5.62 -4.51
N LEU A 23 -1.71 5.06 -3.30
CA LEU A 23 -1.07 5.73 -2.17
C LEU A 23 0.42 6.00 -2.44
N GLY A 24 1.12 5.06 -3.06
CA GLY A 24 2.50 5.20 -3.48
C GLY A 24 2.69 6.29 -4.52
N LEU A 25 1.73 6.49 -5.43
CA LEU A 25 1.75 7.59 -6.40
C LEU A 25 1.54 8.95 -5.73
N ILE A 26 0.58 9.04 -4.79
CA ILE A 26 0.34 10.25 -4.02
C ILE A 26 1.61 10.60 -3.24
N THR A 27 2.12 9.66 -2.44
CA THR A 27 3.34 9.87 -1.63
C THR A 27 4.57 10.12 -2.48
N GLY A 28 4.72 9.45 -3.63
CA GLY A 28 5.79 9.68 -4.59
C GLY A 28 5.74 11.05 -5.24
N LEU A 29 4.54 11.58 -5.53
CA LEU A 29 4.35 12.94 -6.04
C LEU A 29 4.75 13.98 -5.00
N PHE A 30 4.28 13.82 -3.75
CA PHE A 30 4.68 14.70 -2.65
C PHE A 30 6.19 14.61 -2.38
N ALA A 31 6.76 13.40 -2.32
CA ALA A 31 8.19 13.19 -2.14
C ALA A 31 9.02 13.79 -3.29
N GLY A 32 8.58 13.67 -4.54
CA GLY A 32 9.26 14.29 -5.68
C GLY A 32 9.22 15.82 -5.66
N LEU A 33 8.07 16.40 -5.30
CA LEU A 33 7.88 17.85 -5.21
C LEU A 33 8.66 18.47 -4.04
N PHE A 34 8.54 17.91 -2.84
CA PHE A 34 9.15 18.46 -1.63
C PHE A 34 10.58 17.97 -1.39
N GLY A 35 10.94 16.80 -1.91
CA GLY A 35 12.28 16.23 -1.75
C GLY A 35 13.35 16.99 -2.54
N THR A 36 13.00 17.59 -3.67
CA THR A 36 13.90 18.51 -4.40
C THR A 36 14.18 19.79 -3.60
N MET A 37 13.19 20.29 -2.84
CA MET A 37 13.31 21.46 -1.97
C MET A 37 14.13 21.17 -0.70
N MET A 38 14.04 19.94 -0.14
CA MET A 38 14.84 19.54 1.01
C MET A 38 16.25 19.07 0.64
N GLY A 39 16.42 18.51 -0.56
CA GLY A 39 17.73 18.15 -1.10
C GLY A 39 18.64 19.36 -1.31
N SER A 40 18.08 20.53 -1.68
CA SER A 40 18.83 21.79 -1.79
C SER A 40 19.22 22.39 -0.44
N LEU A 41 18.59 21.97 0.66
CA LEU A 41 18.91 22.38 2.04
C LEU A 41 19.91 21.43 2.74
N GLY A 42 20.49 20.46 2.00
CA GLY A 42 21.57 19.59 2.50
C GLY A 42 21.15 18.43 3.41
N GLY A 43 19.84 18.19 3.58
CA GLY A 43 19.30 17.20 4.53
C GLY A 43 19.30 15.75 4.05
N TYR A 44 19.46 15.49 2.74
CA TYR A 44 19.48 14.15 2.18
C TYR A 44 20.83 13.90 1.49
N GLY A 45 21.63 13.00 2.08
CA GLY A 45 22.96 12.66 1.56
C GLY A 45 22.91 12.24 0.09
N ALA A 46 23.80 12.81 -0.72
CA ALA A 46 23.94 12.49 -2.13
C ALA A 46 24.43 11.04 -2.29
N GLY A 47 23.52 10.14 -2.69
CA GLY A 47 23.85 8.76 -3.03
C GLY A 47 23.43 7.73 -1.97
N GLY A 48 22.17 7.31 -2.01
CA GLY A 48 21.65 6.22 -1.18
C GLY A 48 20.18 5.94 -1.45
N PHE A 49 19.62 4.91 -0.80
CA PHE A 49 18.19 4.54 -0.92
C PHE A 49 17.26 5.71 -0.58
N GLY A 50 17.65 6.58 0.37
CA GLY A 50 16.94 7.83 0.67
C GLY A 50 16.94 8.84 -0.47
N ALA A 51 18.03 8.95 -1.24
CA ALA A 51 18.07 9.80 -2.43
C ALA A 51 17.23 9.21 -3.57
N MET A 52 17.04 7.89 -3.65
CA MET A 52 16.13 7.28 -4.64
C MET A 52 14.66 7.42 -4.24
N MET A 53 14.36 7.35 -2.95
CA MET A 53 13.00 7.49 -2.41
C MET A 53 12.50 8.94 -2.36
N TYR A 54 13.40 9.91 -2.18
CA TYR A 54 13.04 11.32 -2.00
C TYR A 54 13.72 12.25 -3.01
N GLY A 55 14.60 11.74 -3.88
CA GLY A 55 15.31 12.55 -4.89
C GLY A 55 14.54 12.61 -6.20
N GLY A 56 13.55 13.52 -6.26
CA GLY A 56 12.97 13.98 -7.50
C GLY A 56 12.11 12.97 -8.26
N VAL A 57 12.14 13.03 -9.60
CA VAL A 57 11.18 12.35 -10.50
C VAL A 57 11.20 10.83 -10.37
N ALA A 58 12.32 10.23 -9.97
CA ALA A 58 12.43 8.78 -9.74
C ALA A 58 11.48 8.28 -8.63
N ALA A 59 11.22 9.10 -7.61
CA ALA A 59 10.31 8.76 -6.51
C ALA A 59 8.87 8.55 -6.99
N ILE A 60 8.44 9.25 -8.05
CA ILE A 60 7.08 9.17 -8.62
C ILE A 60 6.81 7.78 -9.21
N PHE A 61 7.83 7.11 -9.75
CA PHE A 61 7.70 5.77 -10.31
C PHE A 61 8.04 4.67 -9.30
N PHE A 62 9.03 4.90 -8.46
CA PHE A 62 9.50 3.90 -7.51
C PHE A 62 8.52 3.67 -6.34
N MET A 63 7.94 4.75 -5.80
CA MET A 63 7.01 4.66 -4.67
C MET A 63 5.73 3.86 -4.98
N PRO A 64 5.00 4.09 -6.09
CA PRO A 64 3.84 3.26 -6.44
C PRO A 64 4.18 1.78 -6.54
N VAL A 65 5.30 1.42 -7.16
CA VAL A 65 5.71 0.02 -7.33
C VAL A 65 5.98 -0.61 -5.95
N LEU A 66 6.75 0.08 -5.12
CA LEU A 66 7.11 -0.42 -3.80
C LEU A 66 5.89 -0.55 -2.88
N TYR A 67 5.06 0.49 -2.78
CA TYR A 67 3.83 0.45 -1.99
C TYR A 67 2.82 -0.55 -2.57
N GLY A 68 2.77 -0.72 -3.88
CA GLY A 68 1.94 -1.73 -4.53
C GLY A 68 2.33 -3.16 -4.15
N ILE A 69 3.64 -3.47 -4.17
CA ILE A 69 4.17 -4.78 -3.77
C ILE A 69 3.91 -5.02 -2.28
N PHE A 70 4.25 -4.05 -1.41
CA PHE A 70 4.01 -4.20 0.02
C PHE A 70 2.51 -4.27 0.36
N GLY A 71 1.68 -3.47 -0.30
CA GLY A 71 0.23 -3.52 -0.18
C GLY A 71 -0.33 -4.87 -0.62
N PHE A 72 0.18 -5.43 -1.72
CA PHE A 72 -0.21 -6.75 -2.19
C PHE A 72 0.15 -7.85 -1.19
N ILE A 73 1.40 -7.86 -0.71
CA ILE A 73 1.87 -8.83 0.29
C ILE A 73 1.06 -8.69 1.58
N ALA A 74 0.84 -7.46 2.05
CA ALA A 74 0.04 -7.19 3.24
C ALA A 74 -1.41 -7.67 3.06
N GLY A 75 -2.02 -7.47 1.89
CA GLY A 75 -3.36 -7.98 1.58
C GLY A 75 -3.41 -9.51 1.53
N LEU A 76 -2.39 -10.15 0.97
CA LEU A 76 -2.30 -11.61 0.88
C LEU A 76 -2.14 -12.25 2.27
N VAL A 77 -1.21 -11.74 3.06
CA VAL A 77 -0.98 -12.20 4.44
C VAL A 77 -2.20 -11.85 5.30
N GLY A 78 -2.71 -10.63 5.19
CA GLY A 78 -3.88 -10.15 5.94
C GLY A 78 -5.14 -10.96 5.65
N GLY A 79 -5.39 -11.32 4.39
CA GLY A 79 -6.49 -12.21 4.01
C GLY A 79 -6.35 -13.62 4.57
N TRP A 80 -5.12 -14.16 4.60
CA TRP A 80 -4.85 -15.44 5.23
C TRP A 80 -5.09 -15.38 6.75
N VAL A 81 -4.55 -14.37 7.43
CA VAL A 81 -4.74 -14.15 8.88
C VAL A 81 -6.22 -13.94 9.20
N TYR A 82 -6.93 -13.15 8.39
CA TYR A 82 -8.37 -12.93 8.53
C TYR A 82 -9.13 -14.26 8.56
N ASN A 83 -8.85 -15.17 7.62
CA ASN A 83 -9.51 -16.47 7.57
C ASN A 83 -9.21 -17.35 8.79
N VAL A 84 -8.05 -17.18 9.43
CA VAL A 84 -7.71 -17.88 10.67
C VAL A 84 -8.49 -17.30 11.84
N VAL A 85 -8.46 -15.98 12.00
CA VAL A 85 -9.13 -15.27 13.10
C VAL A 85 -10.65 -15.35 13.00
N ALA A 86 -11.20 -15.31 11.79
CA ALA A 86 -12.64 -15.42 11.54
C ALA A 86 -13.23 -16.75 12.04
N LYS A 87 -12.43 -17.82 12.17
CA LYS A 87 -12.88 -19.09 12.78
C LYS A 87 -13.17 -18.96 14.27
N TRP A 88 -12.50 -18.03 14.96
CA TRP A 88 -12.66 -17.80 16.39
C TRP A 88 -13.68 -16.71 16.69
N VAL A 89 -13.68 -15.64 15.88
CA VAL A 89 -14.50 -14.44 16.14
C VAL A 89 -15.85 -14.48 15.40
N GLY A 90 -16.02 -15.38 14.43
CA GLY A 90 -17.28 -15.58 13.72
C GLY A 90 -17.41 -14.82 12.40
N GLY A 91 -16.46 -13.96 12.05
CA GLY A 91 -16.40 -13.22 10.79
C GLY A 91 -16.57 -11.71 10.96
N VAL A 92 -16.77 -10.99 9.85
CA VAL A 92 -17.11 -9.56 9.83
C VAL A 92 -18.47 -9.36 9.21
N GLU A 93 -19.32 -8.59 9.88
CA GLU A 93 -20.62 -8.15 9.36
C GLU A 93 -20.43 -7.07 8.31
N VAL A 94 -21.09 -7.25 7.16
CA VAL A 94 -21.07 -6.32 6.05
C VAL A 94 -22.49 -6.08 5.54
N ASP A 95 -22.74 -4.85 5.10
CA ASP A 95 -23.93 -4.54 4.31
C ASP A 95 -23.59 -4.68 2.82
N LEU A 96 -24.41 -5.45 2.14
CA LEU A 96 -24.24 -5.76 0.73
C LEU A 96 -25.26 -4.94 -0.07
N GLU A 97 -24.78 -4.19 -1.05
CA GLU A 97 -25.62 -3.60 -2.08
C GLU A 97 -25.72 -4.61 -3.23
N GLN A 98 -26.93 -5.09 -3.53
CA GLN A 98 -27.15 -5.91 -4.73
C GLN A 98 -27.07 -4.99 -5.96
N LYS A 99 -26.11 -5.28 -6.85
CA LYS A 99 -26.01 -4.65 -8.16
C LYS A 99 -26.91 -5.35 -9.18
#